data_AF-A0A0A7FVG9-F1
#
_entry.id   AF-A0A0A7FVG9-F1
#
_cell.length_a   1.000
_cell.length_b   1.000
_cell.length_c   1.000
_cell.angle_alpha   90.00
_cell.angle_beta   90.00
_cell.angle_gamma   90.00
#
_symmetry.space_group_name_H-M   'P 1'
#
loop_
_entity.id
_entity.type
_entity.pdbx_description
1 polymer ?
#
loop_
_entity_poly.entity_id
_entity_poly.type
_entity_poly.pdbx_seq_one_letter_code
_entity_poly.pdbx_strand_id
1 'polypeptide(L)'
;MLHLSFLELVFRAIPESFALIFGMYIFSNTTIKLSNYIISSLILASSAYLVRFLPITYGINTIISIIVLIGISIYISNNTLLRAVRGGILSIVLLFICEGINMLILQSIYGDRLTYIFKNPVTKIIYGLPSLIIFIIILIVVKIIMNKRKAKEND
;
A
#
# COMPACT_ATOMS: atom_id res chain seq x y z
N MET A 1 -5.73 -5.15 -22.20
CA MET A 1 -6.37 -6.22 -21.39
C MET A 1 -6.60 -5.72 -19.95
N LEU A 2 -7.20 -4.53 -19.79
CA LEU A 2 -7.25 -3.79 -18.53
C LEU A 2 -8.71 -3.36 -18.23
N HIS A 3 -9.63 -4.32 -18.19
CA HIS A 3 -10.85 -4.09 -17.42
C HIS A 3 -10.55 -4.55 -16.00
N LEU A 4 -10.00 -3.63 -15.20
CA LEU A 4 -10.10 -3.74 -13.75
C LEU A 4 -11.59 -3.84 -13.46
N SER A 5 -12.03 -5.01 -12.99
CA SER A 5 -13.42 -5.14 -12.54
C SER A 5 -13.63 -4.16 -11.39
N PHE A 6 -14.79 -3.53 -11.31
CA PHE A 6 -15.15 -2.67 -10.17
C PHE A 6 -14.89 -3.37 -8.82
N LEU A 7 -15.01 -4.71 -8.81
CA LEU A 7 -14.64 -5.57 -7.67
C LEU A 7 -13.14 -5.48 -7.30
N GLU A 8 -12.22 -5.47 -8.26
CA GLU A 8 -10.79 -5.34 -7.99
C GLU A 8 -10.47 -3.99 -7.34
N LEU A 9 -11.18 -2.92 -7.70
CA LEU A 9 -11.02 -1.63 -7.06
C LEU A 9 -11.46 -1.66 -5.60
N VAL A 10 -12.68 -2.14 -5.35
CA VAL A 10 -13.29 -2.09 -4.02
C VAL A 10 -12.55 -3.02 -3.06
N PHE A 11 -12.24 -4.25 -3.49
CA PHE A 11 -11.67 -5.26 -2.61
C PHE A 11 -10.14 -5.24 -2.52
N ARG A 12 -9.45 -4.55 -3.43
CA ARG A 12 -7.98 -4.47 -3.41
C ARG A 12 -7.48 -3.04 -3.31
N ALA A 13 -7.83 -2.17 -4.25
CA ALA A 13 -7.25 -0.82 -4.31
C ALA A 13 -7.60 0.03 -3.07
N ILE A 14 -8.83 -0.10 -2.54
CA ILE A 14 -9.23 0.61 -1.31
C ILE A 14 -8.42 0.08 -0.10
N PRO A 15 -8.44 -1.22 0.26
CA PRO A 15 -7.63 -1.74 1.36
C PRO A 15 -6.13 -1.42 1.23
N GLU A 16 -5.59 -1.47 0.01
CA GLU A 16 -4.19 -1.19 -0.27
C GLU A 16 -3.85 0.27 0.04
N SER A 17 -4.72 1.21 -0.35
CA SER A 17 -4.55 2.62 -0.07
C SER A 17 -4.59 2.93 1.43
N PHE A 18 -5.51 2.28 2.16
CA PHE A 18 -5.58 2.40 3.63
C PHE A 18 -4.32 1.86 4.31
N ALA A 19 -3.80 0.73 3.83
CA ALA A 19 -2.57 0.13 4.36
C ALA A 19 -1.34 1.00 4.07
N LEU A 20 -1.23 1.55 2.86
CA LEU A 20 -0.14 2.45 2.47
C LEU A 20 -0.12 3.73 3.30
N ILE A 21 -1.28 4.37 3.49
CA ILE A 21 -1.39 5.53 4.37
C ILE A 21 -1.04 5.14 5.81
N PHE A 22 -1.46 3.96 6.28
CA PHE A 22 -1.12 3.52 7.63
C PHE A 22 0.38 3.34 7.83
N GLY A 23 1.05 2.70 6.87
CA GLY A 23 2.52 2.58 6.85
C GLY A 23 3.18 3.95 6.82
N MET A 24 2.62 4.87 6.03
CA MET A 24 3.12 6.22 5.90
C MET A 24 3.15 6.94 7.24
N TYR A 25 2.07 6.90 8.02
CA TYR A 25 2.00 7.47 9.36
C TYR A 25 3.01 6.82 10.33
N ILE A 26 3.16 5.49 10.28
CA ILE A 26 4.10 4.76 11.15
C ILE A 26 5.54 5.19 10.87
N PHE A 27 5.97 5.16 9.60
CA PHE A 27 7.35 5.45 9.23
C PHE A 27 7.69 6.94 9.28
N SER A 28 6.70 7.83 9.12
CA SER A 28 6.89 9.27 9.30
C SER A 28 6.80 9.72 10.77
N ASN A 29 6.51 8.79 11.71
CA ASN A 29 6.38 9.05 13.15
C ASN A 29 5.31 10.11 13.48
N THR A 30 4.23 10.16 12.69
CA THR A 30 3.22 11.22 12.83
C THR A 30 1.97 10.73 13.52
N THR A 31 1.30 11.66 14.21
CA THR A 31 0.10 11.35 14.97
C THR A 31 -1.05 11.05 14.01
N ILE A 32 -1.67 9.88 14.19
CA ILE A 32 -2.78 9.45 13.34
C ILE A 32 -4.03 10.20 13.82
N LYS A 33 -4.43 11.25 13.09
CA LYS A 33 -5.77 11.84 13.21
C LYS A 33 -6.73 11.04 12.34
N LEU A 34 -7.77 10.46 12.93
CA LEU A 34 -8.68 9.55 12.21
C LEU A 34 -9.35 10.21 11.00
N SER A 35 -9.75 11.48 11.11
CA SER A 35 -10.30 12.26 9.99
C SER A 35 -9.31 12.36 8.83
N ASN A 36 -8.07 12.75 9.12
CA ASN A 36 -7.03 12.93 8.12
C ASN A 36 -6.65 11.59 7.49
N TYR A 37 -6.62 10.51 8.28
CA TYR A 37 -6.35 9.16 7.82
C TYR A 37 -7.38 8.66 6.79
N ILE A 38 -8.67 8.83 7.09
CA ILE A 38 -9.76 8.40 6.20
C ILE A 38 -9.75 9.23 4.91
N ILE A 39 -9.65 10.55 5.01
CA ILE A 39 -9.62 11.46 3.85
C ILE A 39 -8.41 11.14 2.96
N SER A 40 -7.23 10.98 3.57
CA SER A 40 -5.99 10.65 2.85
C SER A 40 -6.09 9.33 2.10
N SER A 41 -6.67 8.31 2.74
CA SER A 41 -6.82 6.97 2.14
C SER A 41 -7.82 6.98 0.98
N LEU A 42 -8.91 7.75 1.11
CA LEU A 42 -9.91 7.88 0.06
C LEU A 42 -9.35 8.62 -1.16
N ILE A 43 -8.63 9.73 -0.95
CA ILE A 43 -7.96 10.48 -2.02
C ILE A 43 -6.93 9.59 -2.73
N LEU A 44 -6.14 8.82 -1.97
CA LEU A 44 -5.16 7.91 -2.55
C LEU A 44 -5.85 6.82 -3.39
N ALA A 45 -6.93 6.20 -2.90
CA ALA A 45 -7.68 5.20 -3.64
C ALA A 45 -8.29 5.76 -4.93
N SER A 46 -8.91 6.95 -4.87
CA SER A 46 -9.44 7.64 -6.04
C SER A 46 -8.34 7.97 -7.04
N SER A 47 -7.20 8.47 -6.58
CA SER A 47 -6.05 8.77 -7.46
C SER A 47 -5.51 7.51 -8.12
N ALA A 48 -5.37 6.41 -7.37
CA ALA A 48 -4.88 5.13 -7.89
C ALA A 48 -5.83 4.56 -8.95
N TYR A 49 -7.15 4.76 -8.79
CA TYR A 49 -8.13 4.40 -9.80
C TYR A 49 -7.98 5.22 -11.09
N LEU A 50 -7.89 6.55 -10.96
CA LEU A 50 -7.72 7.42 -12.12
C LEU A 50 -6.43 7.10 -12.87
N VAL A 51 -5.32 6.94 -12.15
CA VAL A 51 -4.02 6.60 -12.72
C VAL A 51 -4.04 5.25 -13.46
N ARG A 52 -4.81 4.28 -12.98
CA ARG A 52 -4.95 2.97 -13.65
C ARG A 52 -5.82 3.00 -14.92
N PHE A 53 -6.63 4.04 -15.11
CA PHE A 53 -7.35 4.26 -16.38
C PHE A 53 -6.45 4.85 -17.47
N LEU A 54 -5.36 5.51 -17.09
CA LEU A 54 -4.44 6.02 -18.09
C LEU A 54 -3.72 4.81 -18.73
N PRO A 55 -3.63 4.75 -20.08
CA PRO A 55 -2.99 3.65 -20.82
C PRO A 55 -1.45 3.76 -20.74
N ILE A 56 -0.93 3.79 -19.53
CA ILE A 56 0.49 3.96 -19.24
C ILE A 56 1.11 2.59 -18.94
N THR A 57 2.38 2.42 -19.33
CA THR A 57 3.20 1.25 -19.00
C THR A 57 3.15 0.93 -17.50
N TYR A 58 3.06 -0.37 -17.20
CA TYR A 58 3.09 -0.88 -15.83
C TYR A 58 4.36 -0.38 -15.11
N GLY A 59 4.21 0.14 -13.88
CA GLY A 59 5.30 0.74 -13.10
C GLY A 59 5.25 2.27 -13.01
N ILE A 60 4.90 2.98 -14.09
CA ILE A 60 4.76 4.45 -14.02
C ILE A 60 3.57 4.82 -13.12
N ASN A 61 2.49 4.04 -13.18
CA ASN A 61 1.35 4.20 -12.29
C ASN A 61 1.75 4.17 -10.81
N THR A 62 2.69 3.29 -10.46
CA THR A 62 3.24 3.21 -9.11
C THR A 62 3.99 4.48 -8.74
N ILE A 63 4.86 4.98 -9.63
CA ILE A 63 5.62 6.24 -9.42
C ILE A 63 4.66 7.40 -9.14
N ILE A 64 3.57 7.51 -9.90
CA ILE A 64 2.55 8.52 -9.69
C ILE A 64 1.89 8.33 -8.32
N SER A 65 1.55 7.10 -7.93
CA SER A 65 1.01 6.82 -6.59
C SER A 65 1.98 7.22 -5.46
N ILE A 66 3.31 7.09 -5.65
CA ILE A 66 4.30 7.57 -4.67
C ILE A 66 4.21 9.10 -4.52
N ILE A 67 4.19 9.81 -5.65
CA ILE A 67 4.11 11.28 -5.66
C ILE A 67 2.83 11.74 -4.96
N VAL A 68 1.69 11.12 -5.26
CA VAL A 68 0.41 11.42 -4.63
C VAL A 68 0.44 11.12 -3.13
N LEU A 69 1.00 9.97 -2.72
CA LEU A 69 1.14 9.59 -1.31
C LEU A 69 1.96 10.63 -0.51
N ILE A 70 3.09 11.08 -1.08
CA ILE A 70 3.95 12.10 -0.46
C ILE A 70 3.20 13.43 -0.38
N GLY A 71 2.52 13.85 -1.45
CA GLY A 71 1.73 15.09 -1.47
C GLY A 71 0.63 15.08 -0.40
N ILE A 72 -0.16 14.01 -0.33
CA ILE A 72 -1.19 13.80 0.70
C ILE A 72 -0.59 13.92 2.11
N SER A 73 0.59 13.32 2.32
CA SER A 73 1.25 13.39 3.62
C SER A 73 1.67 14.82 3.99
N ILE A 74 2.12 15.63 3.03
CA ILE A 74 2.54 17.01 3.30
C ILE A 74 1.32 17.88 3.58
N TYR A 75 0.32 17.86 2.70
CA TYR A 75 -0.83 18.78 2.76
C TYR A 75 -1.85 18.40 3.84
N ILE A 76 -2.12 17.11 4.03
CA ILE A 76 -3.18 16.66 4.95
C ILE A 76 -2.60 16.30 6.32
N SER A 77 -1.44 15.62 6.33
CA SER A 77 -0.83 15.18 7.59
C SER A 77 0.10 16.22 8.22
N ASN A 78 0.35 17.36 7.53
CA ASN A 78 1.30 18.40 7.95
C ASN A 78 2.72 17.86 8.22
N ASN A 79 3.14 16.87 7.42
CA ASN A 79 4.48 16.30 7.55
C ASN A 79 5.52 17.17 6.84
N THR A 80 6.73 17.23 7.39
CA THR A 80 7.87 17.81 6.68
C THR A 80 8.21 16.95 5.47
N LEU A 81 8.69 17.58 4.39
CA LEU A 81 9.03 16.88 3.13
C LEU A 81 9.92 15.65 3.38
N LEU A 82 10.95 15.78 4.23
CA LEU A 82 11.87 14.68 4.54
C LEU A 82 11.15 13.49 5.20
N ARG A 83 10.26 13.75 6.16
CA ARG A 83 9.46 12.69 6.81
C ARG A 83 8.44 12.10 5.83
N ALA A 84 7.87 12.94 4.97
CA ALA A 84 6.90 12.53 3.96
C ALA A 84 7.50 11.55 2.95
N VAL A 85 8.65 11.92 2.38
CA VAL A 85 9.41 11.11 1.43
C VAL A 85 9.88 9.80 2.07
N ARG A 86 10.49 9.87 3.27
CA ARG A 86 10.99 8.69 3.97
C ARG A 86 9.85 7.69 4.26
N GLY A 87 8.74 8.17 4.79
CA GLY A 87 7.61 7.30 5.11
C GLY A 87 6.96 6.70 3.85
N GLY A 88 6.83 7.49 2.79
CA GLY A 88 6.10 7.09 1.58
C GLY A 88 6.87 6.02 0.82
N ILE A 89 8.16 6.25 0.63
CA ILE A 89 9.07 5.29 -0.01
C ILE A 89 9.13 3.99 0.80
N LEU A 90 9.34 4.06 2.11
CA LEU A 90 9.42 2.86 2.95
C LEU A 90 8.13 2.04 2.91
N SER A 91 6.97 2.70 2.93
CA SER A 91 5.67 2.03 2.88
C SER A 91 5.48 1.27 1.56
N ILE A 92 5.79 1.90 0.44
CA ILE A 92 5.61 1.31 -0.89
C ILE A 92 6.64 0.21 -1.15
N VAL A 93 7.90 0.42 -0.77
CA VAL A 93 8.95 -0.61 -0.91
C VAL A 93 8.57 -1.85 -0.10
N LEU A 94 8.10 -1.68 1.13
CA LEU A 94 7.69 -2.80 1.97
C LEU A 94 6.47 -3.53 1.39
N LEU A 95 5.48 -2.82 0.85
CA LEU A 95 4.36 -3.42 0.13
C LEU A 95 4.85 -4.23 -1.08
N PHE A 96 5.76 -3.67 -1.88
CA PHE A 96 6.36 -4.35 -3.04
C PHE A 96 7.11 -5.62 -2.66
N ILE A 97 7.86 -5.60 -1.54
CA ILE A 97 8.53 -6.80 -1.03
C ILE A 97 7.49 -7.86 -0.65
N CYS A 98 6.40 -7.47 0.01
CA CYS A 98 5.33 -8.40 0.38
C CYS A 98 4.63 -9.00 -0.85
N GLU A 99 4.33 -8.19 -1.86
CA GLU A 99 3.77 -8.67 -3.13
C GLU A 99 4.75 -9.57 -3.88
N GLY A 100 6.03 -9.20 -3.94
CA GLY A 100 7.07 -9.99 -4.58
C GLY A 100 7.24 -11.37 -3.93
N ILE A 101 7.34 -11.43 -2.61
CA ILE A 101 7.42 -12.70 -1.88
C ILE A 101 6.17 -13.55 -2.14
N ASN A 102 4.98 -12.94 -2.09
CA ASN A 102 3.73 -13.66 -2.36
C ASN A 102 3.70 -14.22 -3.79
N MET A 103 4.16 -13.46 -4.79
CA MET A 103 4.26 -13.92 -6.18
C MET A 103 5.26 -15.07 -6.32
N LEU A 104 6.42 -15.01 -5.64
CA LEU A 104 7.41 -16.10 -5.65
C LEU A 104 6.86 -17.38 -5.03
N ILE A 105 6.14 -17.28 -3.90
CA ILE A 105 5.47 -18.43 -3.28
C ILE A 105 4.44 -19.03 -4.23
N LEU A 106 3.61 -18.19 -4.84
CA LEU A 106 2.58 -18.64 -5.79
C LEU A 106 3.20 -19.29 -7.03
N GLN A 107 4.33 -18.77 -7.50
CA GLN A 107 5.08 -19.36 -8.61
C GLN A 107 5.66 -20.72 -8.26
N SER A 108 6.19 -20.88 -7.05
CA SER A 108 6.71 -22.17 -6.60
C SER A 108 5.61 -23.23 -6.44
N ILE A 109 4.38 -22.85 -6.09
CA ILE A 109 3.27 -23.79 -5.89
C ILE A 109 2.58 -24.15 -7.20
N TYR A 110 2.30 -23.15 -8.05
CA TYR A 110 1.44 -23.33 -9.24
C TYR A 110 2.20 -23.37 -10.56
N GLY A 111 3.50 -23.03 -10.59
CA GLY A 111 4.32 -23.04 -11.81
C GLY A 111 3.66 -22.30 -12.96
N ASP A 112 3.58 -22.95 -14.13
CA ASP A 112 3.00 -22.38 -15.35
C ASP A 112 1.48 -22.10 -15.28
N ARG A 113 0.76 -22.74 -14.33
CA ARG A 113 -0.69 -22.51 -14.15
C ARG A 113 -1.01 -21.14 -13.55
N LEU A 114 0.00 -20.42 -13.05
CA LEU A 114 -0.13 -19.04 -12.59
C LEU A 114 -0.79 -18.13 -13.65
N THR A 115 -0.36 -18.24 -14.89
CA THR A 115 -0.87 -17.41 -15.99
C THR A 115 -2.37 -17.61 -16.21
N TYR A 116 -2.86 -18.84 -16.02
CA TYR A 116 -4.28 -19.17 -16.10
C TYR A 116 -5.06 -18.61 -14.89
N ILE A 117 -4.49 -18.67 -13.68
CA ILE A 117 -5.08 -18.13 -12.45
C ILE A 117 -5.19 -16.60 -12.51
N PHE A 118 -4.22 -15.91 -13.11
CA PHE A 118 -4.21 -14.45 -13.25
C PHE A 118 -5.11 -13.94 -14.36
N LYS A 119 -5.60 -14.82 -15.24
CA LYS A 119 -6.55 -14.47 -16.30
C LYS A 119 -7.95 -14.20 -15.76
N ASN A 120 -8.30 -14.80 -14.61
CA ASN A 120 -9.59 -14.57 -13.96
C ASN A 120 -9.44 -13.49 -12.87
N PRO A 121 -10.22 -12.38 -12.93
CA PRO A 121 -10.09 -11.26 -12.01
C PRO A 121 -10.38 -11.63 -10.55
N VAL A 122 -11.29 -12.58 -10.31
CA VAL A 122 -11.67 -12.98 -8.94
C VAL A 122 -10.52 -13.72 -8.26
N THR A 123 -9.92 -14.69 -8.95
CA THR A 123 -8.78 -15.44 -8.42
C THR A 123 -7.57 -14.55 -8.22
N LYS A 124 -7.34 -13.59 -9.13
CA LYS A 124 -6.28 -12.59 -8.98
C LYS A 124 -6.42 -11.73 -7.71
N ILE A 125 -7.65 -11.38 -7.30
CA ILE A 125 -7.89 -10.70 -6.02
C ILE A 125 -7.56 -11.64 -4.86
N ILE A 126 -8.15 -12.85 -4.86
CA ILE A 126 -8.00 -13.83 -3.76
C ILE A 126 -6.53 -14.12 -3.48
N TYR A 127 -5.72 -14.35 -4.52
CA TYR A 127 -4.29 -14.62 -4.37
C TYR A 127 -3.44 -13.38 -4.10
N GLY A 128 -3.97 -12.17 -4.33
CA GLY A 128 -3.31 -10.90 -3.97
C GLY A 128 -3.63 -10.41 -2.55
N LEU A 129 -4.69 -10.90 -1.92
CA LEU A 129 -5.03 -10.53 -0.54
C LEU A 129 -3.99 -10.97 0.51
N PRO A 130 -3.36 -12.16 0.43
CA PRO A 130 -2.36 -12.59 1.39
C PRO A 130 -1.20 -11.62 1.56
N SER A 131 -0.68 -11.02 0.47
CA SER A 131 0.42 -10.05 0.56
C SER A 131 0.00 -8.80 1.34
N LEU A 132 -1.23 -8.33 1.15
CA LEU A 132 -1.78 -7.17 1.85
C LEU A 132 -1.99 -7.46 3.33
N ILE A 133 -2.46 -8.65 3.68
CA ILE A 133 -2.60 -9.09 5.07
C ILE A 133 -1.23 -9.14 5.74
N ILE A 134 -0.23 -9.74 5.11
CA ILE A 134 1.15 -9.79 5.60
C ILE A 134 1.69 -8.38 5.81
N PHE A 135 1.48 -7.48 4.85
CA PHE A 135 1.91 -6.09 4.96
C PHE A 135 1.29 -5.39 6.17
N ILE A 136 -0.03 -5.51 6.38
CA ILE A 136 -0.72 -4.92 7.54
C ILE A 136 -0.18 -5.50 8.86
N ILE A 137 0.06 -6.81 8.93
CA ILE A 137 0.64 -7.45 10.12
C ILE A 137 2.02 -6.86 10.43
N ILE A 138 2.89 -6.73 9.42
CA ILE A 138 4.21 -6.12 9.59
C ILE A 138 4.09 -4.69 10.12
N LEU A 139 3.18 -3.88 9.57
CA LEU A 139 2.96 -2.51 10.05
C LEU A 139 2.53 -2.46 11.53
N ILE A 140 1.62 -3.35 11.95
CA ILE A 140 1.20 -3.45 13.36
C ILE A 140 2.38 -3.82 14.26
N VAL A 141 3.18 -4.81 13.87
CA VAL A 141 4.38 -5.24 14.62
C VAL A 141 5.38 -4.08 14.74
N VAL A 142 5.67 -3.38 13.64
CA VAL A 142 6.57 -2.22 13.63
C VAL A 142 6.07 -1.13 14.58
N LYS A 143 4.77 -0.81 14.55
CA LYS A 143 4.16 0.18 15.43
C LYS A 143 4.33 -0.20 16.92
N ILE A 144 4.11 -1.46 17.27
CA ILE A 144 4.27 -1.94 18.66
C ILE A 144 5.74 -1.81 19.11
N ILE A 145 6.70 -2.21 18.26
CA ILE A 145 8.13 -2.12 18.58
C ILE A 145 8.55 -0.65 18.77
N MET A 146 8.09 0.26 17.91
CA MET A 146 8.39 1.69 18.00
C MET A 146 7.82 2.32 19.28
N ASN A 147 6.60 1.95 19.68
CA ASN A 147 6.02 2.43 20.93
C ASN A 147 6.79 1.92 22.15
N LYS A 148 7.23 0.66 22.15
CA LYS A 148 8.05 0.10 23.25
C LYS A 148 9.42 0.79 23.38
N ARG A 149 10.04 1.19 22.26
CA ARG A 149 11.32 1.92 22.29
C ARG A 149 11.17 3.32 22.90
N LYS A 150 10.12 4.06 22.52
CA LYS A 150 9.83 5.39 23.10
C LYS A 150 9.53 5.34 24.60
N ALA A 151 8.92 4.25 25.09
CA ALA A 151 8.70 4.07 26.51
C ALA A 151 10.01 3.85 27.29
N LYS A 152 10.97 3.10 26.73
CA LYS A 152 12.27 2.84 27.34
C LYS A 152 13.25 4.01 27.32
N GLU A 153 13.07 5.00 26.44
CA GLU A 153 13.90 6.22 26.41
C GLU A 153 13.45 7.27 27.43
N ASN A 154 12.28 7.10 28.04
CA ASN A 154 11.71 8.05 29.02
C ASN A 154 11.80 7.56 30.48
N ASP A 155 12.39 6.37 30.72
CA ASP A 155 12.73 5.82 32.05
C ASP A 155 14.24 5.95 32.30
#